data_AF-A0A2U8W8B7-F1
#
_entry.id   AF-A0A2U8W8B7-F1
#
_cell.length_a   1.000
_cell.length_b   1.000
_cell.length_c   1.000
_cell.angle_alpha   90.00
_cell.angle_beta   90.00
_cell.angle_gamma   90.00
#
_symmetry.space_group_name_H-M   'P 1'
#
loop_
_entity.id
_entity.type
_entity.pdbx_description
1 polymer ?
#
loop_
_entity_poly.entity_id
_entity_poly.type
_entity_poly.pdbx_seq_one_letter_code
_entity_poly.pdbx_strand_id
1 'polypeptide(L)'
;MQATRHLADWKRRVLDQMIVVEDMRAKGYDTRLAETLLATTQRTLAEGHRHRQLILQVLATSRQSSDRRGSRAQRRGCDGSAH
;
A
#
# COMPACT_ATOMS: atom_id res chain seq x y z
N MET A 1 -2.68 10.75 1.11
CA MET A 1 -2.35 9.99 -0.13
C MET A 1 -3.57 9.22 -0.60
N GLN A 2 -4.01 9.46 -1.84
CA GLN A 2 -5.19 8.82 -2.44
C GLN A 2 -5.13 7.28 -2.42
N ALA A 3 -3.95 6.68 -2.63
CA ALA A 3 -3.73 5.23 -2.56
C ALA A 3 -4.05 4.62 -1.17
N THR A 4 -3.81 5.35 -0.08
CA THR A 4 -4.14 4.86 1.28
C THR A 4 -5.65 4.83 1.50
N ARG A 5 -6.36 5.83 0.98
CA ARG A 5 -7.83 5.87 1.02
C ARG A 5 -8.43 4.74 0.19
N HIS A 6 -7.93 4.54 -1.04
CA HIS A 6 -8.40 3.45 -1.90
C HIS A 6 -8.19 2.06 -1.26
N LEU A 7 -7.06 1.83 -0.58
CA LEU A 7 -6.84 0.56 0.14
C LEU A 7 -7.79 0.40 1.34
N ALA A 8 -8.11 1.48 2.06
CA ALA A 8 -9.07 1.43 3.15
C ALA A 8 -10.49 1.13 2.62
N ASP A 9 -10.89 1.77 1.52
CA ASP A 9 -12.18 1.53 0.86
C ASP A 9 -12.27 0.10 0.31
N TRP A 10 -11.20 -0.43 -0.27
CA TRP A 10 -11.14 -1.83 -0.70
C TRP A 10 -11.21 -2.81 0.47
N LYS A 11 -10.51 -2.53 1.58
CA LYS A 11 -10.62 -3.35 2.79
C LYS A 11 -12.06 -3.41 3.28
N ARG A 12 -12.76 -2.28 3.30
CA ARG A 12 -14.18 -2.24 3.69
C ARG A 12 -15.04 -3.10 2.77
N ARG A 13 -14.87 -2.99 1.45
CA ARG A 13 -15.62 -3.80 0.48
C ARG A 13 -15.40 -5.30 0.63
N VAL A 14 -14.16 -5.73 0.94
CA VAL A 14 -13.88 -7.14 1.21
C VAL A 14 -14.62 -7.62 2.47
N LEU A 15 -14.71 -6.81 3.52
CA LEU A 15 -15.50 -7.14 4.72
C LEU A 15 -16.99 -7.22 4.40
N ASP A 16 -17.51 -6.28 3.61
CA ASP A 16 -18.92 -6.31 3.18
C ASP A 16 -19.22 -7.59 2.36
N GLN A 17 -18.30 -8.00 1.47
CA GLN A 17 -18.42 -9.25 0.71
C GLN A 17 -18.41 -10.49 1.61
N MET A 18 -17.58 -10.52 2.66
CA MET A 18 -17.57 -11.63 3.62
C MET A 18 -18.93 -11.80 4.31
N ILE A 19 -19.57 -10.69 4.70
CA ILE A 19 -20.89 -10.70 5.33
C ILE A 19 -21.93 -11.27 4.37
N VAL A 20 -21.91 -10.85 3.10
CA VAL A 20 -22.86 -11.35 2.08
C VAL A 20 -22.66 -12.84 1.81
N VAL A 21 -21.41 -13.31 1.68
CA VAL A 21 -21.13 -14.74 1.45
C VAL A 21 -21.62 -15.59 2.63
N GLU A 22 -21.43 -15.12 3.87
CA GLU A 22 -21.89 -15.83 5.05
C GLU A 22 -23.42 -15.86 5.16
N ASP A 23 -24.10 -14.76 4.84
CA ASP A 23 -25.58 -14.71 4.73
C ASP A 23 -26.10 -15.67 3.65
N MET A 24 -25.44 -15.73 2.49
CA MET A 24 -25.79 -16.67 1.43
C MET A 24 -25.65 -18.12 1.88
N ARG A 25 -24.57 -18.43 2.60
CA ARG A 25 -24.32 -19.77 3.16
C ARG A 25 -25.40 -20.14 4.18
N ALA A 26 -25.73 -19.23 5.09
CA ALA A 26 -26.77 -19.45 6.11
C ALA A 26 -28.16 -19.73 5.48
N LYS A 27 -28.42 -19.15 4.30
CA LYS A 27 -29.66 -19.37 3.53
C LYS A 27 -29.63 -20.62 2.64
N GLY A 28 -28.53 -21.37 2.61
CA GLY A 28 -28.40 -22.62 1.84
C GLY A 28 -28.19 -22.40 0.34
N TYR A 29 -27.76 -21.21 -0.09
CA TYR A 29 -27.38 -20.99 -1.49
C TYR A 29 -26.05 -21.70 -1.83
N ASP A 30 -25.85 -22.05 -3.10
CA ASP A 30 -24.53 -22.43 -3.59
C ASP A 30 -23.59 -21.21 -3.59
N THR A 31 -22.63 -21.20 -2.68
CA THR A 31 -21.68 -20.09 -2.48
C THR A 31 -20.36 -20.29 -3.20
N ARG A 32 -20.14 -21.39 -3.94
CA ARG A 32 -18.81 -21.76 -4.45
C ARG A 32 -18.17 -20.67 -5.34
N LEU A 33 -18.96 -20.07 -6.23
CA LEU A 33 -18.49 -18.96 -7.06
C LEU A 33 -18.19 -17.70 -6.21
N ALA A 34 -19.08 -17.36 -5.28
CA ALA A 34 -18.93 -16.18 -4.44
C ALA A 34 -17.68 -16.28 -3.55
N GLU A 35 -17.41 -17.46 -3.00
CA GLU A 35 -16.20 -17.76 -2.22
C GLU A 35 -14.92 -17.65 -3.07
N THR A 36 -14.96 -18.14 -4.32
CA THR A 36 -13.83 -18.03 -5.25
C THR A 36 -13.53 -16.56 -5.58
N LEU A 37 -14.56 -15.76 -5.80
CA LEU A 37 -14.42 -14.32 -6.04
C LEU A 37 -13.91 -13.59 -4.80
N LEU A 38 -14.41 -13.93 -3.61
CA LEU A 38 -13.94 -13.38 -2.34
C LEU A 38 -12.45 -13.69 -2.09
N ALA A 39 -12.01 -14.92 -2.37
CA ALA A 39 -10.60 -15.27 -2.26
C ALA A 39 -9.72 -14.45 -3.23
N THR A 40 -10.22 -14.20 -4.44
CA THR A 40 -9.53 -13.38 -5.45
C THR A 40 -9.42 -11.92 -5.01
N THR A 41 -10.48 -11.33 -4.47
CA THR A 41 -10.45 -9.95 -3.97
C THR A 41 -9.55 -9.80 -2.75
N GLN A 42 -9.55 -10.77 -1.83
CA GLN A 42 -8.63 -10.80 -0.69
C GLN A 42 -7.16 -10.85 -1.14
N ARG A 43 -6.82 -11.70 -2.12
CA ARG A 43 -5.47 -11.77 -2.69
C ARG A 43 -5.06 -10.45 -3.35
N THR A 44 -5.99 -9.81 -4.06
CA THR A 44 -5.76 -8.53 -4.72
C THR A 44 -5.49 -7.41 -3.72
N LEU A 45 -6.23 -7.39 -2.60
CA LEU A 45 -6.00 -6.44 -1.51
C LEU A 45 -4.61 -6.63 -0.89
N ALA A 46 -4.17 -7.88 -0.69
CA ALA A 46 -2.84 -8.18 -0.18
C ALA A 46 -1.72 -7.64 -1.11
N GLU A 47 -1.85 -7.84 -2.42
CA GLU A 47 -0.92 -7.27 -3.40
C GLU A 47 -0.95 -5.74 -3.40
N GLY A 48 -2.12 -5.12 -3.23
CA GLY A 48 -2.25 -3.67 -3.07
C GLY A 48 -1.48 -3.13 -1.85
N HIS A 49 -1.54 -3.85 -0.71
CA HIS A 49 -0.75 -3.52 0.48
C HIS A 49 0.76 -3.64 0.22
N ARG A 50 1.20 -4.71 -0.45
CA ARG A 50 2.60 -4.91 -0.83
C ARG A 50 3.09 -3.80 -1.75
N HIS A 51 2.31 -3.45 -2.77
CA HIS A 51 2.65 -2.37 -3.69
C HIS A 51 2.81 -1.03 -2.98
N ARG A 52 1.93 -0.70 -2.01
CA ARG A 52 2.08 0.49 -1.18
C ARG A 52 3.39 0.48 -0.39
N GLN A 53 3.76 -0.65 0.21
CA GLN A 53 5.02 -0.75 0.97
C GLN A 53 6.23 -0.49 0.08
N LEU A 54 6.27 -1.03 -1.13
CA LEU A 54 7.34 -0.79 -2.10
C LEU A 54 7.46 0.70 -2.45
N ILE A 55 6.33 1.38 -2.73
CA ILE A 55 6.34 2.83 -3.01
C ILE A 55 6.92 3.60 -1.82
N LEU A 56 6.48 3.30 -0.60
CA LEU A 56 6.97 3.98 0.60
C LEU A 56 8.48 3.76 0.81
N GLN A 57 8.98 2.56 0.55
CA GLN A 57 10.42 2.25 0.60
C GLN A 57 11.22 3.04 -0.42
N VAL A 58 10.73 3.15 -1.66
CA VAL A 58 11.38 3.95 -2.72
C VAL A 58 11.41 5.43 -2.34
N LEU A 59 10.31 5.97 -1.83
CA LEU A 59 10.23 7.38 -1.40
C LEU A 59 11.13 7.68 -0.19
N ALA A 60 11.29 6.74 0.73
CA ALA A 60 12.20 6.89 1.87
C ALA A 60 13.67 6.90 1.42
N THR A 61 14.03 5.98 0.53
CA THR A 61 15.38 5.88 -0.04
C THR A 61 15.75 7.15 -0.83
N SER A 62 14.82 7.67 -1.63
CA SER A 62 15.07 8.88 -2.44
C SER A 62 15.30 10.10 -1.55
N ARG A 63 14.51 10.29 -0.49
CA ARG A 63 14.72 11.39 0.50
C ARG A 63 16.09 11.33 1.14
N GLN A 64 16.51 10.16 1.65
CA GLN A 64 17.83 9.99 2.26
C GLN A 64 18.98 10.29 1.29
N SER A 65 18.82 9.93 0.01
CA SER A 65 19.83 10.22 -1.03
C SER A 65 19.95 11.72 -1.35
N SER A 66 18.85 12.47 -1.25
CA SER A 66 18.82 13.92 -1.45
C SER A 66 19.44 14.65 -0.28
N ASP A 67 19.11 14.25 0.96
CA ASP A 67 19.68 14.83 2.18
C ASP A 67 21.21 14.65 2.22
N ARG A 68 21.71 13.44 1.89
CA ARG A 68 23.16 13.17 1.81
C ARG A 68 23.88 14.02 0.75
N ARG A 69 23.23 14.32 -0.39
CA ARG A 69 23.79 15.22 -1.41
C ARG A 69 23.82 16.68 -0.95
N GLY A 70 22.75 17.15 -0.32
CA GLY A 70 22.69 18.48 0.27
C GLY A 70 23.77 18.72 1.32
N SER A 71 23.93 17.78 2.26
CA SER A 71 24.99 17.86 3.30
C SER A 71 26.41 17.78 2.73
N ARG A 72 26.64 17.04 1.64
CA ARG A 72 27.95 16.98 0.97
C ARG A 72 28.29 18.26 0.20
N ALA A 73 27.29 18.89 -0.43
CA ALA A 73 27.46 20.18 -1.10
C ALA A 73 27.73 21.31 -0.09
N GLN A 74 27.04 21.28 1.06
CA GLN A 74 27.22 22.30 2.11
C GLN A 74 28.60 22.25 2.77
N ARG A 75 29.18 21.06 2.98
CA ARG A 75 30.57 20.94 3.48
C ARG A 75 31.61 21.47 2.48
N ARG A 76 31.39 21.30 1.17
CA ARG A 76 32.30 21.85 0.13
C ARG A 76 32.21 23.37 -0.02
N GLY A 77 31.10 23.99 0.37
CA GLY A 77 30.96 25.44 0.39
C GLY A 77 31.68 26.13 1.56
N CYS A 78 31.93 25.42 2.65
CA CYS A 78 32.62 25.97 3.84
C CYS A 78 34.16 25.89 3.74
N ASP A 79 34.71 24.97 2.93
CA ASP A 79 36.16 24.82 2.74
C ASP A 79 36.75 25.77 1.66
N GLY A 80 35.91 26.55 0.97
CA GLY A 80 36.31 27.47 -0.11
C GLY A 80 36.51 28.94 0.30
N SER A 81 36.47 29.26 1.60
CA SER A 81 36.70 30.61 2.12
C SER A 81 37.81 30.59 3.18
N ALA A 82 39.00 30.18 2.77
CA ALA A 82 40.22 30.46 3.50
C ALA A 82 41.29 30.89 2.48
N HIS A 83 41.45 32.22 2.41
CA HIS A 83 42.57 33.02 1.87
C HIS A 83 43.12 32.73 0.47
#